data_AF-A0AAD7DJK1-F1
#
_entry.id   AF-A0AAD7DJK1-F1
#
_cell.length_a   1.000
_cell.length_b   1.000
_cell.length_c   1.000
_cell.angle_alpha   90.00
_cell.angle_beta   90.00
_cell.angle_gamma   90.00
#
_symmetry.space_group_name_H-M   'P 1'
#
loop_
_entity.id
_entity.type
_entity.pdbx_description
1 polymer ?
#
loop_
_entity_poly.entity_id
_entity_poly.type
_entity_poly.pdbx_seq_one_letter_code
_entity_poly.pdbx_strand_id
1 'polypeptide(L)'
;PYTVRPFSEPELANAGERERKRMKDFNFILSSERIRVEHAFGCFKLRFQSARIMGGHKDVQDVWRAVDALLILHNMCLHYGDHPKHLEEYREDLGNDRTGEERAEPDPNDFFVFQPPAVPAIETGAWLKEQGLQLRVQLLNLVCPEQDYD
;
A
#
# COMPACT_ATOMS: atom_id res chain seq x y z
N PRO A 1 2.81 1.03 -12.36
CA PRO A 1 3.44 0.74 -11.05
C PRO A 1 3.30 -0.76 -10.69
N TYR A 2 4.42 -1.45 -10.47
CA TYR A 2 4.40 -2.83 -9.96
C TYR A 2 4.10 -2.82 -8.46
N THR A 3 3.23 -3.71 -7.99
CA THR A 3 3.03 -3.99 -6.56
C THR A 3 3.94 -5.15 -6.16
N VAL A 4 4.79 -4.91 -5.15
CA VAL A 4 5.59 -5.98 -4.54
C VAL A 4 4.63 -6.94 -3.86
N ARG A 5 4.61 -8.19 -4.31
CA ARG A 5 3.73 -9.23 -3.76
C ARG A 5 4.49 -10.15 -2.80
N PRO A 6 3.81 -10.69 -1.78
CA PRO A 6 4.34 -11.80 -1.01
C PRO A 6 4.72 -12.99 -1.90
N PHE A 7 5.63 -13.82 -1.40
CA PHE A 7 5.86 -15.14 -1.96
C PHE A 7 4.66 -16.06 -1.69
N SER A 8 4.21 -16.74 -2.73
CA SER A 8 3.07 -17.66 -2.68
C SER A 8 3.45 -19.02 -2.06
N GLU A 9 2.44 -19.78 -1.65
CA GLU A 9 2.65 -21.12 -1.07
C GLU A 9 3.44 -22.06 -1.99
N PRO A 10 3.20 -22.13 -3.32
CA PRO A 10 4.01 -22.97 -4.20
C PRO A 10 5.49 -22.53 -4.24
N GLU A 11 5.76 -21.22 -4.18
CA GLU A 11 7.13 -20.69 -4.13
C GLU A 11 7.81 -21.11 -2.82
N LEU A 12 7.11 -21.02 -1.70
CA LEU A 12 7.61 -21.46 -0.39
C LEU A 12 7.82 -22.97 -0.31
N ALA A 13 6.96 -23.75 -0.96
CA ALA A 13 7.05 -25.21 -0.99
C ALA A 13 8.25 -25.72 -1.81
N ASN A 14 8.62 -24.97 -2.86
CA ASN A 14 9.76 -25.30 -3.73
C ASN A 14 11.10 -24.74 -3.22
N ALA A 15 11.09 -23.89 -2.19
CA ALA A 15 12.30 -23.29 -1.63
C ALA A 15 13.02 -24.25 -0.65
N GLY A 16 14.35 -24.16 -0.62
CA GLY A 16 15.15 -24.80 0.43
C GLY A 16 14.78 -24.25 1.82
N GLU A 17 15.08 -24.99 2.89
CA GLU A 17 14.63 -24.63 4.25
C GLU A 17 15.03 -23.22 4.68
N ARG A 18 16.29 -22.84 4.44
CA ARG A 18 16.83 -21.50 4.71
C ARG A 18 16.06 -20.42 3.95
N GLU A 19 15.92 -20.61 2.64
CA GLU A 19 15.26 -19.67 1.75
C GLU A 19 13.77 -19.51 2.10
N ARG A 20 13.11 -20.62 2.43
CA ARG A 20 11.72 -20.62 2.89
C ARG A 20 11.54 -19.80 4.17
N LYS A 21 12.50 -19.85 5.11
CA LYS A 21 12.46 -19.03 6.32
C LYS A 21 12.58 -17.54 5.99
N ARG A 22 13.53 -17.17 5.12
CA ARG A 22 13.70 -15.79 4.64
C ARG A 22 12.44 -15.25 3.96
N MET A 23 11.87 -16.03 3.04
CA MET A 23 10.65 -15.65 2.31
C MET A 23 9.45 -15.46 3.24
N LYS A 24 9.34 -16.27 4.30
CA LYS A 24 8.28 -16.10 5.33
C LYS A 24 8.45 -14.81 6.13
N ASP A 25 9.68 -14.51 6.57
CA ASP A 25 9.97 -13.29 7.33
C ASP A 25 9.75 -12.05 6.44
N PHE A 26 10.15 -12.11 5.18
CA PHE A 26 9.84 -11.08 4.19
C PHE A 26 8.34 -10.85 4.05
N ASN A 27 7.54 -11.92 3.89
CA ASN A 27 6.09 -11.83 3.81
C ASN A 27 5.49 -11.17 5.07
N PHE A 28 6.03 -11.50 6.25
CA PHE A 28 5.61 -10.90 7.52
C PHE A 28 5.92 -9.40 7.58
N ILE A 29 7.16 -9.00 7.25
CA ILE A 29 7.57 -7.60 7.23
C ILE A 29 6.73 -6.81 6.22
N LEU A 30 6.57 -7.32 5.00
CA LEU A 30 5.77 -6.67 3.96
C LEU A 30 4.32 -6.46 4.41
N SER A 31 3.71 -7.47 5.02
CA SER A 31 2.35 -7.39 5.54
C SER A 31 2.25 -6.39 6.70
N SER A 32 3.23 -6.36 7.60
CA SER A 32 3.28 -5.40 8.71
C SER A 32 3.39 -3.96 8.23
N GLU A 33 4.27 -3.70 7.25
CA GLU A 33 4.40 -2.37 6.66
C GLU A 33 3.14 -1.95 5.92
N ARG A 34 2.49 -2.86 5.18
CA ARG A 34 1.20 -2.59 4.53
C ARG A 34 0.15 -2.15 5.55
N ILE A 35 0.01 -2.88 6.66
CA ILE A 35 -0.92 -2.53 7.75
C ILE A 35 -0.62 -1.13 8.31
N ARG A 36 0.66 -0.79 8.53
CA ARG A 36 1.05 0.55 9.00
C ARG A 36 0.66 1.65 8.02
N VAL A 37 0.90 1.42 6.73
CA VAL A 37 0.53 2.35 5.66
C VAL A 37 -1.00 2.49 5.58
N GLU A 38 -1.74 1.39 5.63
CA GLU A 38 -3.20 1.39 5.64
C GLU A 38 -3.76 2.17 6.83
N HIS A 39 -3.23 1.96 8.04
CA HIS A 39 -3.62 2.75 9.21
C HIS A 39 -3.29 4.25 9.04
N ALA A 40 -2.13 4.59 8.49
CA ALA A 40 -1.77 5.99 8.22
C ALA A 40 -2.75 6.65 7.24
N PHE A 41 -3.11 5.96 6.16
CA PHE A 41 -4.13 6.44 5.22
C PHE A 41 -5.54 6.45 5.83
N GLY A 42 -5.86 5.52 6.73
CA GLY A 42 -7.09 5.54 7.53
C GLY A 42 -7.17 6.81 8.39
N CYS A 43 -6.11 7.12 9.14
CA CYS A 43 -6.00 8.35 9.93
C CYS A 43 -6.17 9.60 9.05
N PHE A 44 -5.52 9.61 7.89
CA PHE A 44 -5.60 10.71 6.93
C PHE A 44 -7.03 10.92 6.42
N LYS A 45 -7.71 9.84 6.00
CA LYS A 45 -9.09 9.88 5.50
C LYS A 45 -10.10 10.26 6.58
N LEU A 46 -9.87 9.86 7.84
CA LEU A 46 -10.72 10.25 8.96
C LEU A 46 -10.60 11.74 9.26
N ARG A 47 -9.37 12.24 9.35
CA ARG A 47 -9.13 13.68 9.60
C ARG A 47 -9.66 14.54 8.46
N PHE A 48 -9.46 14.12 7.22
CA PHE A 48 -9.90 14.86 6.05
C PHE A 48 -11.02 14.11 5.35
N GLN A 49 -12.25 14.26 5.87
CA GLN A 49 -13.44 13.69 5.23
C GLN A 49 -13.56 14.13 3.76
N SER A 50 -13.05 15.32 3.40
CA SER A 50 -12.91 15.79 2.02
C SER A 50 -12.16 14.81 1.12
N ALA A 51 -11.18 14.07 1.65
CA ALA A 51 -10.46 13.02 0.91
C ALA A 51 -11.31 11.77 0.65
N ARG A 52 -12.35 11.50 1.47
CA ARG A 52 -13.30 10.39 1.26
C ARG A 52 -14.37 10.72 0.23
N ILE A 53 -14.76 11.99 0.13
CA ILE A 53 -15.82 12.46 -0.75
C ILE A 53 -15.29 13.14 -2.01
N MET A 54 -13.97 13.10 -2.24
CA MET A 54 -13.33 13.59 -3.46
C MET A 54 -13.81 12.72 -4.62
N GLY A 55 -14.85 13.17 -5.30
CA GLY A 55 -15.51 12.43 -6.39
C GLY A 55 -14.65 12.41 -7.66
N GLY A 56 -15.25 11.98 -8.77
CA GLY A 56 -14.60 12.06 -10.08
C GLY A 56 -14.35 13.52 -10.49
N HIS A 57 -13.09 13.93 -10.56
CA HIS A 57 -12.70 15.23 -11.11
C HIS A 57 -12.40 15.11 -12.60
N LYS A 58 -12.69 16.18 -13.36
CA LYS A 58 -12.37 16.24 -14.79
C LYS A 58 -10.88 16.27 -15.07
N ASP A 59 -10.10 16.82 -14.14
CA ASP A 59 -8.65 16.82 -14.17
C ASP A 59 -8.11 16.05 -12.96
N VAL A 60 -7.37 14.97 -13.24
CA VAL A 60 -6.72 14.15 -12.21
C VAL A 60 -5.63 14.94 -11.48
N GLN A 61 -5.05 15.96 -12.12
CA GLN A 61 -4.02 16.81 -11.51
C GLN A 61 -4.57 17.63 -10.35
N ASP A 62 -5.85 18.01 -10.39
CA ASP A 62 -6.49 18.74 -9.30
C ASP A 62 -6.65 17.84 -8.06
N VAL A 63 -6.99 16.56 -8.27
CA VAL A 63 -7.04 15.55 -7.20
C VAL A 63 -5.67 15.38 -6.57
N TRP A 64 -4.62 15.24 -7.38
CA TRP A 64 -3.26 15.11 -6.86
C TRP A 64 -2.83 16.33 -6.04
N ARG A 65 -3.08 17.54 -6.52
CA ARG A 65 -2.77 18.77 -5.77
C ARG A 65 -3.54 18.86 -4.46
N ALA A 66 -4.81 18.47 -4.46
CA ALA A 66 -5.62 18.44 -3.25
C ALA A 66 -5.08 17.42 -2.24
N VAL A 67 -4.76 16.20 -2.67
CA VAL A 67 -4.15 15.17 -1.82
C VAL A 67 -2.81 15.65 -1.25
N ASP A 68 -1.93 16.24 -2.07
CA ASP A 68 -0.65 16.78 -1.62
C ASP A 68 -0.84 17.88 -0.56
N ALA A 69 -1.76 18.82 -0.79
CA ALA A 69 -2.06 19.88 0.17
C ALA A 69 -2.57 19.31 1.50
N LEU A 70 -3.43 18.29 1.45
CA LEU A 70 -3.94 17.61 2.65
C LEU A 70 -2.82 16.84 3.39
N LEU A 71 -1.87 16.23 2.68
CA LEU A 71 -0.72 15.56 3.29
C LEU A 71 0.20 16.55 4.02
N ILE A 72 0.45 17.71 3.40
CA ILE A 72 1.21 18.79 4.04
C ILE A 72 0.48 19.26 5.31
N LEU A 73 -0.82 19.52 5.22
CA LEU A 73 -1.63 19.94 6.37
C LEU A 73 -1.66 18.87 7.46
N HIS A 74 -1.74 17.59 7.10
CA HIS A 74 -1.65 16.46 8.03
C HIS A 74 -0.36 16.53 8.86
N ASN A 75 0.77 16.72 8.18
CA ASN A 75 2.08 16.77 8.81
C ASN A 75 2.22 18.02 9.70
N MET A 76 1.64 19.16 9.30
CA MET A 76 1.59 20.34 10.15
C MET A 76 0.77 20.08 11.42
N CYS A 77 -0.42 19.49 11.32
CA CYS A 77 -1.22 19.11 12.50
C CYS A 77 -0.41 18.21 13.46
N LEU A 78 0.25 17.17 12.93
CA LEU A 78 1.11 16.30 13.75
C LEU A 78 2.25 17.07 14.43
N HIS A 79 2.89 18.00 13.72
CA HIS A 79 3.96 18.83 14.27
C HIS A 79 3.49 19.70 15.44
N TYR A 80 2.27 20.24 15.35
CA TYR A 80 1.66 21.05 16.42
C TYR A 80 0.97 20.22 17.52
N GLY A 81 1.12 18.89 17.52
CA GLY A 81 0.54 18.00 18.53
C GLY A 81 -0.96 17.74 18.38
N ASP A 82 -1.56 18.20 17.27
CA ASP A 82 -2.89 17.80 16.86
C ASP A 82 -2.81 16.40 16.25
N HIS A 83 -3.07 15.39 17.08
CA HIS A 83 -3.04 13.99 16.69
C HIS A 83 -4.43 13.45 16.33
N PRO A 84 -4.56 12.62 15.27
CA PRO A 84 -5.84 12.03 14.86
C PRO A 84 -6.53 11.24 15.98
N LYS A 85 -5.74 10.67 16.90
CA LYS A 85 -6.22 9.93 18.08
C LYS A 85 -7.08 10.76 19.06
N HIS A 86 -7.09 12.08 18.90
CA HIS A 86 -7.92 12.99 19.69
C HIS A 86 -9.27 13.28 19.02
N LEU A 87 -9.47 12.86 17.76
CA LEU A 87 -10.75 12.96 17.06
C LEU A 87 -11.70 11.90 17.61
N GLU A 88 -12.94 12.26 17.91
CA GLU A 88 -13.95 11.34 18.44
C GLU A 88 -14.22 10.18 17.45
N GLU A 89 -14.31 10.50 16.16
CA GLU A 89 -14.48 9.53 15.06
C GLU A 89 -13.36 8.46 15.02
N TYR A 90 -12.15 8.79 15.47
CA TYR A 90 -11.03 7.83 15.51
C TYR A 90 -11.19 6.78 16.61
N ARG A 91 -11.89 7.10 17.69
CA ARG A 91 -12.15 6.16 18.79
C ARG A 91 -13.22 5.12 18.43
N GLU A 92 -14.15 5.50 17.58
CA GLU A 92 -15.24 4.64 17.13
C GLU A 92 -14.77 3.65 16.05
N ASP A 93 -14.00 4.11 15.06
CA ASP A 93 -13.50 3.25 13.97
C ASP A 93 -12.46 2.20 14.46
N LEU A 94 -11.60 2.53 15.43
CA LEU A 94 -10.69 1.54 16.05
C LEU A 94 -11.43 0.47 16.86
N GLY A 95 -12.65 0.75 17.34
CA GLY A 95 -13.50 -0.23 18.01
C GLY A 95 -14.08 -1.26 17.04
N ASN A 96 -14.35 -0.83 15.80
CA ASN A 96 -14.91 -1.67 14.73
C ASN A 96 -13.85 -2.43 13.90
N ASP A 97 -12.58 -2.02 13.93
CA ASP A 97 -11.48 -2.73 13.25
C ASP A 97 -11.20 -4.15 13.82
N ARG A 98 -11.86 -4.54 14.92
CA ARG A 98 -11.86 -5.92 15.46
C ARG A 98 -12.83 -6.86 14.75
N THR A 99 -13.80 -6.31 14.04
CA THR A 99 -14.67 -7.07 13.14
C THR A 99 -14.12 -6.84 11.75
N GLY A 100 -13.45 -7.85 11.18
CA GLY A 100 -12.98 -7.86 9.80
C GLY A 100 -14.14 -7.83 8.81
N GLU A 101 -14.95 -6.78 8.85
CA GLU A 101 -15.86 -6.46 7.77
C GLU A 101 -14.99 -6.07 6.59
N GLU A 102 -14.80 -7.03 5.68
CA GLU A 102 -14.31 -6.81 4.33
C GLU A 102 -15.16 -5.70 3.71
N ARG A 103 -14.71 -4.45 3.83
CA ARG A 103 -15.19 -3.39 2.95
C ARG A 103 -14.87 -3.88 1.55
N ALA A 104 -15.90 -4.12 0.74
CA ALA A 104 -15.74 -4.49 -0.65
C ALA A 104 -14.73 -3.54 -1.27
N GLU A 105 -13.58 -4.10 -1.70
CA GLU A 105 -12.63 -3.39 -2.53
C GLU A 105 -13.44 -2.78 -3.68
N PRO A 106 -13.37 -1.46 -3.90
CA PRO A 106 -14.06 -0.86 -5.04
C PRO A 106 -13.65 -1.63 -6.30
N ASP A 107 -14.62 -2.01 -7.13
CA ASP A 107 -14.36 -2.72 -8.38
C ASP A 107 -13.27 -1.93 -9.14
N PRO A 108 -12.11 -2.51 -9.46
CA PRO A 108 -11.09 -1.80 -10.22
C PRO A 108 -11.59 -1.31 -11.60
N ASN A 109 -12.75 -1.81 -12.07
CA ASN A 109 -13.45 -1.28 -13.25
C ASN A 109 -14.30 -0.02 -12.99
N ASP A 110 -14.58 0.34 -11.73
CA ASP A 110 -15.28 1.58 -11.37
C ASP A 110 -14.36 2.82 -11.52
N PHE A 111 -13.05 2.61 -11.68
CA PHE A 111 -12.12 3.62 -12.19
C PHE A 111 -12.22 3.69 -13.71
N PHE A 112 -13.13 4.53 -14.22
CA PHE A 112 -13.13 4.92 -15.63
C PHE A 112 -11.85 5.71 -15.97
N VAL A 113 -10.81 5.00 -16.40
CA VAL A 113 -9.63 5.62 -17.01
C VAL A 113 -10.02 6.05 -18.42
N PHE A 114 -10.26 7.35 -18.62
CA PHE A 114 -10.75 7.92 -19.89
C PHE A 114 -9.78 7.80 -21.08
N GLN A 115 -8.55 7.30 -20.88
CA GLN A 115 -7.60 7.03 -21.96
C GLN A 115 -6.78 5.77 -21.65
N PRO A 116 -6.49 4.92 -22.65
CA PRO A 116 -5.52 3.85 -22.46
C PRO A 116 -4.19 4.45 -22.02
N PRO A 117 -3.58 3.95 -20.92
CA PRO A 117 -2.31 4.47 -20.45
C PRO A 117 -1.27 4.36 -21.55
N ALA A 118 -0.49 5.43 -21.77
CA ALA A 118 0.62 5.46 -22.70
C ALA A 118 1.78 4.62 -22.14
N VAL A 119 1.64 3.30 -22.20
CA VAL A 119 2.68 2.34 -21.82
C VAL A 119 3.76 2.39 -22.90
N PRO A 120 5.02 2.73 -22.57
CA PRO A 120 6.12 2.69 -23.52
C PRO A 120 6.18 1.33 -24.22
N ALA A 121 6.43 1.30 -25.54
CA ALA A 121 6.41 0.06 -26.34
C ALA A 121 7.37 -1.05 -25.85
N ILE A 122 8.36 -0.68 -25.04
CA ILE A 122 9.32 -1.60 -24.40
C ILE A 122 8.72 -2.34 -23.18
N GLU A 123 7.71 -1.76 -22.53
CA GLU A 123 7.06 -2.30 -21.34
C GLU A 123 5.99 -3.35 -21.71
N THR A 124 6.45 -4.47 -22.26
CA THR A 124 5.57 -5.63 -22.48
C THR A 124 5.17 -6.26 -21.15
N GLY A 125 4.03 -6.96 -21.11
CA GLY A 125 3.59 -7.66 -19.89
C GLY A 125 4.59 -8.71 -19.38
N ALA A 126 5.39 -9.31 -20.28
CA ALA A 126 6.47 -10.22 -19.90
C ALA A 126 7.63 -9.46 -19.22
N TRP A 127 8.03 -8.34 -19.80
CA TRP A 127 9.07 -7.47 -19.23
C TRP A 127 8.67 -6.96 -17.84
N LEU A 128 7.42 -6.52 -17.67
CA LEU A 128 6.92 -6.05 -16.37
C LEU A 128 6.94 -7.15 -15.29
N LYS A 129 6.61 -8.39 -15.66
CA LYS A 129 6.68 -9.54 -14.74
C LYS A 129 8.12 -9.83 -14.32
N GLU A 130 9.05 -9.80 -15.27
CA GLU A 130 10.47 -10.03 -15.02
C GLU A 130 11.05 -8.95 -14.09
N GLN A 131 10.79 -7.68 -14.40
CA GLN A 131 11.25 -6.56 -13.57
C GLN A 131 10.65 -6.60 -12.15
N GLY A 132 9.36 -6.93 -12.04
CA GLY A 132 8.72 -7.10 -10.73
C GLY A 132 9.35 -8.23 -9.91
N LEU A 133 9.72 -9.34 -10.56
CA LEU A 133 10.43 -10.44 -9.89
C LEU A 133 11.83 -10.03 -9.43
N GLN A 134 12.59 -9.37 -10.31
CA GLN A 134 13.94 -8.88 -9.99
C GLN A 134 13.91 -7.93 -8.78
N LEU A 135 12.98 -6.98 -8.77
CA LEU A 135 12.83 -6.07 -7.63
C LEU A 135 12.46 -6.81 -6.34
N ARG A 136 11.52 -7.77 -6.40
CA ARG A 136 11.14 -8.53 -5.21
C ARG A 136 12.32 -9.30 -4.61
N VAL A 137 13.18 -9.88 -5.45
CA VAL A 137 14.40 -10.56 -5.00
C VAL A 137 15.41 -9.58 -4.41
N GLN A 138 15.59 -8.41 -5.02
CA GLN A 138 16.45 -7.36 -4.46
C GLN A 138 15.96 -6.91 -3.07
N LEU A 139 14.64 -6.72 -2.91
CA LEU A 139 14.03 -6.37 -1.63
C LEU A 139 14.15 -7.49 -0.61
N LEU A 140 13.98 -8.76 -1.00
CA LEU A 140 14.23 -9.89 -0.13
C LEU A 140 15.68 -9.88 0.40
N ASN A 141 16.66 -9.65 -0.47
CA ASN A 141 18.07 -9.61 -0.08
C ASN A 141 18.41 -8.40 0.79
N LEU A 142 17.73 -7.28 0.60
CA LEU A 142 17.92 -6.07 1.40
C LEU A 142 17.29 -6.19 2.79
N VAL A 143 16.07 -6.71 2.88
CA VAL A 143 15.25 -6.73 4.10
C VAL A 143 15.47 -7.99 4.93
N CYS A 144 15.77 -9.11 4.27
CA CYS A 144 16.09 -10.40 4.89
C CYS A 144 17.41 -10.94 4.30
N PRO A 145 18.57 -10.33 4.66
CA PRO A 145 19.88 -10.75 4.17
C PRO A 145 20.14 -12.23 4.45
N GLU A 146 20.82 -12.93 3.54
CA GLU A 146 21.11 -14.36 3.72
C GLU A 146 21.86 -14.65 5.03
N GLN A 147 22.79 -13.76 5.40
CA GLN A 147 23.68 -13.87 6.56
C GLN A 147 22.93 -14.00 7.90
N ASP A 148 21.69 -13.51 7.98
CA ASP A 148 20.89 -13.58 9.21
C ASP A 148 20.21 -14.95 9.43
N TYR A 149 20.43 -15.90 8.50
CA TYR A 149 19.74 -17.18 8.43
C TYR A 149 20.70 -18.38 8.40
N ASP A 150 21.88 -18.24 9.01
CA ASP A 150 22.84 -19.33 9.24
C ASP A 150 22.36 -20.32 10.32
#